data_AF-A0A814NSP8-F1
#
_entry.id   AF-A0A814NSP8-F1
#
_cell.length_a   1.000
_cell.length_b   1.000
_cell.length_c   1.000
_cell.angle_alpha   90.00
_cell.angle_beta   90.00
_cell.angle_gamma   90.00
#
_symmetry.space_group_name_H-M   'P 1'
#
loop_
_entity.id
_entity.type
_entity.pdbx_description
1 polymer ?
#
loop_
_entity_poly.entity_id
_entity_poly.type
_entity_poly.pdbx_seq_one_letter_code
_entity_poly.pdbx_strand_id
1 'polypeptide(L)'
;MKKNGQLNLRSTDDVGDKLALATKFIASFISDFALSWYKQYLNEAKAREIRKSTANGLSIGVLLFIFYCAYASGILFTTKLEKKGYWYESELIQHEQYNIGKVMIIFMTILASIFNLGQARSAALFPSTIDNNLDEGIKKSDLIGNIKFSNVTFSYPSRSDIEILKIISFNVKQDETIALVGSSGSDKSRSTSALDNESKTIVQDALDCASQDRTTIVIAHRLSTIRNADKIIVMQKGEIIEEGNHELLMNNQSVYYNLIQKPILFLKKKINKEE
;
A
#
# COMPACT_ATOMS: atom_id res chain seq x y z
N MET A 1 -0.75 13.60 -64.82
CA MET A 1 -0.86 14.51 -63.66
C MET A 1 -1.90 13.97 -62.68
N LYS A 2 -1.56 13.95 -61.38
CA LYS A 2 -2.39 13.66 -60.18
C LYS A 2 -2.97 12.25 -60.01
N LYS A 3 -2.16 11.34 -59.46
CA LYS A 3 -2.57 10.41 -58.38
C LYS A 3 -2.37 11.16 -57.06
N ASN A 4 -3.38 11.23 -56.19
CA ASN A 4 -3.26 11.45 -54.75
C ASN A 4 -4.65 11.43 -54.10
N GLY A 5 -4.82 10.70 -52.99
CA GLY A 5 -5.87 11.04 -52.01
C GLY A 5 -6.79 9.93 -51.48
N GLN A 6 -6.45 8.65 -51.55
CA GLN A 6 -7.14 7.62 -50.74
C GLN A 6 -6.11 6.76 -50.03
N LEU A 7 -5.53 7.32 -48.96
CA LEU A 7 -4.72 6.59 -48.00
C LEU A 7 -5.49 6.49 -46.68
N ASN A 8 -5.80 5.26 -46.29
CA ASN A 8 -5.75 4.78 -44.91
C ASN A 8 -6.72 5.37 -43.86
N LEU A 9 -8.03 5.37 -44.16
CA LEU A 9 -9.06 5.58 -43.12
C LEU A 9 -9.52 4.27 -42.44
N ARG A 10 -9.24 3.11 -43.04
CA ARG A 10 -9.71 1.80 -42.53
C ARG A 10 -8.79 1.18 -41.47
N SER A 11 -7.53 1.59 -41.41
CA SER A 11 -6.57 1.15 -40.38
C SER A 11 -6.65 1.97 -39.10
N THR A 12 -7.16 3.20 -39.18
CA THR A 12 -7.34 4.11 -38.04
C THR A 12 -8.57 3.73 -37.21
N ASP A 13 -9.65 3.27 -37.85
CA ASP A 13 -10.83 2.71 -37.17
C ASP A 13 -10.50 1.40 -36.44
N ASP A 14 -9.69 0.52 -37.04
CA ASP A 14 -9.23 -0.75 -36.45
C ASP A 14 -8.34 -0.52 -35.21
N VAL A 15 -7.48 0.50 -35.23
CA VAL A 15 -6.66 0.88 -34.06
C VAL A 15 -7.54 1.49 -32.97
N GLY A 16 -8.54 2.31 -33.31
CA GLY A 16 -9.49 2.88 -32.37
C GLY A 16 -10.33 1.81 -31.64
N ASP A 17 -10.85 0.84 -32.39
CA ASP A 17 -11.63 -0.27 -31.83
C ASP A 17 -10.78 -1.18 -30.94
N LYS A 18 -9.53 -1.47 -31.35
CA LYS A 18 -8.56 -2.24 -30.53
C LYS A 18 -8.18 -1.49 -29.25
N LEU A 19 -7.98 -0.18 -29.31
CA LEU A 19 -7.69 0.65 -28.13
C LEU A 19 -8.88 0.65 -27.15
N ALA A 20 -10.10 0.76 -27.67
CA ALA A 20 -11.32 0.71 -26.86
C ALA A 20 -11.51 -0.66 -26.20
N LEU A 21 -11.19 -1.74 -26.91
CA LEU A 21 -11.29 -3.11 -26.42
C LEU A 21 -10.22 -3.43 -25.38
N ALA A 22 -8.98 -2.98 -25.59
CA ALA A 22 -7.90 -3.05 -24.61
C ALA A 22 -8.22 -2.23 -23.36
N THR A 23 -8.78 -1.02 -23.50
CA THR A 23 -9.18 -0.19 -22.36
C THR A 23 -10.29 -0.86 -21.54
N LYS A 24 -11.31 -1.44 -22.21
CA LYS A 24 -12.37 -2.21 -21.54
C LYS A 24 -11.84 -3.46 -20.86
N PHE A 25 -10.89 -4.17 -21.47
CA PHE A 25 -10.28 -5.35 -20.89
C PHE A 25 -9.45 -5.01 -19.65
N ILE A 26 -8.60 -3.98 -19.72
CA ILE A 26 -7.80 -3.50 -18.58
C ILE A 26 -8.72 -3.01 -17.45
N ALA A 27 -9.79 -2.27 -17.77
CA ALA A 27 -10.77 -1.83 -16.79
C ALA A 27 -11.50 -3.01 -16.13
N SER A 28 -11.92 -4.02 -16.91
CA SER A 28 -12.56 -5.24 -16.38
C SER A 28 -11.60 -6.03 -15.51
N PHE A 29 -10.34 -6.23 -15.95
CA PHE A 29 -9.35 -7.01 -15.22
C PHE A 29 -8.94 -6.34 -13.90
N ILE A 30 -8.69 -5.02 -13.92
CA ILE A 30 -8.42 -4.23 -12.71
C ILE A 30 -9.63 -4.27 -11.78
N SER A 31 -10.85 -4.12 -12.33
CA SER A 31 -12.09 -4.19 -11.56
C SER A 31 -12.27 -5.56 -10.90
N ASP A 32 -12.14 -6.66 -11.64
CA ASP A 32 -12.34 -8.01 -11.12
C ASP A 32 -11.27 -8.38 -10.08
N PHE A 33 -10.02 -7.98 -10.32
CA PHE A 33 -8.94 -8.15 -9.37
C PHE A 33 -9.18 -7.34 -8.10
N ALA A 34 -9.51 -6.05 -8.22
CA ALA A 34 -9.83 -5.19 -7.09
C ALA A 34 -11.06 -5.70 -6.31
N LEU A 35 -12.08 -6.18 -7.01
CA LEU A 35 -13.30 -6.74 -6.43
C LEU A 35 -13.00 -8.03 -5.65
N SER A 36 -12.09 -8.88 -6.13
CA SER A 36 -11.69 -10.10 -5.42
C SER A 36 -10.98 -9.78 -4.09
N TRP A 37 -10.06 -8.82 -4.11
CA TRP A 37 -9.36 -8.32 -2.92
C TRP A 37 -10.31 -7.62 -1.95
N TYR A 38 -11.19 -6.78 -2.48
CA TYR A 38 -12.21 -6.09 -1.71
C TYR A 38 -13.17 -7.09 -1.04
N LYS A 39 -13.59 -8.15 -1.75
CA LYS A 39 -14.39 -9.24 -1.18
C LYS A 39 -13.64 -10.00 -0.09
N GLN A 40 -12.36 -10.30 -0.28
CA GLN A 40 -11.55 -10.96 0.74
C GLN A 40 -11.44 -10.10 2.01
N TYR A 41 -11.13 -8.81 1.85
CA TYR A 41 -11.06 -7.86 2.96
C TYR A 41 -12.41 -7.73 3.67
N LEU A 42 -13.51 -7.63 2.92
CA LEU A 42 -14.87 -7.60 3.47
C LEU A 42 -15.23 -8.89 4.23
N ASN A 43 -14.81 -10.06 3.75
CA ASN A 43 -15.07 -11.33 4.44
C ASN A 43 -14.32 -11.40 5.78
N GLU A 44 -13.06 -10.98 5.81
CA GLU A 44 -12.27 -10.91 7.04
C GLU A 44 -12.80 -9.85 8.02
N ALA A 45 -13.24 -8.69 7.51
CA ALA A 45 -13.90 -7.66 8.30
C ALA A 45 -15.25 -8.15 8.87
N LYS A 46 -16.08 -8.78 8.03
CA LYS A 46 -17.38 -9.35 8.42
C LYS A 46 -17.22 -10.45 9.47
N ALA A 47 -16.24 -11.34 9.34
CA ALA A 47 -15.98 -12.38 10.34
C ALA A 47 -15.56 -11.79 11.69
N ARG A 48 -14.74 -10.73 11.69
CA ARG A 48 -14.36 -10.01 12.90
C ARG A 48 -15.55 -9.28 13.53
N GLU A 49 -16.35 -8.59 12.73
CA GLU A 49 -17.56 -7.90 13.18
C GLU A 49 -18.59 -8.87 13.75
N ILE A 50 -18.84 -10.02 13.11
CA ILE A 50 -19.76 -11.03 13.63
C ILE A 50 -19.30 -11.54 15.00
N ARG A 51 -18.02 -11.90 15.17
CA ARG A 51 -17.49 -12.36 16.47
C ARG A 51 -17.56 -11.28 17.55
N LYS A 52 -17.25 -10.04 17.20
CA LYS A 52 -17.34 -8.90 18.12
C LYS A 52 -18.79 -8.62 18.51
N SER A 53 -19.71 -8.67 17.55
CA SER A 53 -21.14 -8.46 17.77
C SER A 53 -21.75 -9.56 18.63
N THR A 54 -21.38 -10.82 18.43
CA THR A 54 -21.88 -11.92 19.28
C THR A 54 -21.34 -11.82 20.70
N ALA A 55 -20.06 -11.48 20.88
CA ALA A 55 -19.47 -11.25 22.20
C ALA A 55 -20.14 -10.06 22.93
N ASN A 56 -20.34 -8.94 22.24
CA ASN A 56 -21.02 -7.77 22.80
C ASN A 56 -22.48 -8.07 23.15
N GLY A 57 -23.22 -8.74 22.27
CA GLY A 57 -24.61 -9.13 22.51
C GLY A 57 -24.75 -10.06 23.73
N LEU A 58 -23.87 -11.05 23.85
CA LEU A 58 -23.83 -11.94 25.01
C LEU A 58 -23.51 -11.17 26.30
N SER A 59 -22.54 -10.25 26.25
CA SER A 59 -22.16 -9.42 27.40
C SER A 59 -23.33 -8.55 27.90
N ILE A 60 -24.05 -7.90 26.99
CA ILE A 60 -25.24 -7.10 27.33
C ILE A 60 -26.34 -7.99 27.93
N GLY A 61 -26.55 -9.18 27.37
CA GLY A 61 -27.53 -10.14 27.87
C GLY A 61 -27.23 -10.62 29.29
N VAL A 62 -25.97 -10.97 29.59
CA VAL A 62 -25.53 -11.39 30.93
C VAL A 62 -25.69 -10.25 31.94
N LEU A 63 -25.34 -9.03 31.56
CA LEU A 63 -25.47 -7.87 32.44
C LEU A 63 -26.94 -7.57 32.77
N LEU A 64 -27.83 -7.63 31.78
CA LEU A 64 -29.27 -7.48 31.99
C LEU A 64 -29.85 -8.61 32.86
N PHE A 65 -29.40 -9.85 32.65
CA PHE A 65 -29.84 -11.00 33.44
C PHE A 65 -29.48 -10.82 34.93
N ILE A 66 -28.22 -10.49 35.24
CA ILE A 66 -27.77 -10.24 36.61
C ILE A 66 -28.59 -9.11 37.26
N PHE A 67 -28.87 -8.05 36.50
CA PHE A 67 -29.67 -6.93 36.97
C PHE A 67 -31.09 -7.36 37.35
N TYR A 68 -31.80 -8.09 36.48
CA TYR A 68 -33.16 -8.57 36.78
C TYR A 68 -33.18 -9.58 37.92
N CYS A 69 -32.17 -10.44 38.04
CA CYS A 69 -32.04 -11.34 39.19
C CYS A 69 -31.83 -10.59 40.51
N ALA A 70 -30.99 -9.55 40.52
CA ALA A 70 -30.79 -8.71 41.69
C ALA A 70 -32.08 -7.96 42.06
N TYR A 71 -32.80 -7.43 41.08
CA TYR A 71 -34.09 -6.76 41.27
C TYR A 71 -35.15 -7.69 41.85
N ALA A 72 -35.31 -8.89 41.28
CA ALA A 72 -36.22 -9.91 41.79
C ALA A 72 -35.86 -10.36 43.21
N SER A 73 -34.57 -10.51 43.50
CA SER A 73 -34.08 -10.86 44.85
C SER A 73 -34.39 -9.77 45.87
N GLY A 74 -34.29 -8.49 45.47
CA GLY A 74 -34.70 -7.34 46.28
C GLY A 74 -36.17 -7.41 46.68
N ILE A 75 -37.08 -7.65 45.72
CA ILE A 75 -38.52 -7.77 45.98
C ILE A 75 -38.85 -8.98 46.86
N LEU A 76 -38.20 -10.13 46.61
CA LEU A 76 -38.41 -11.32 47.45
C LEU A 76 -37.90 -11.09 48.89
N PHE A 77 -36.83 -10.33 49.06
CA PHE A 77 -36.31 -9.98 50.37
C PHE A 77 -37.25 -9.01 51.12
N THR A 78 -37.78 -7.98 50.45
CA THR A 78 -38.72 -7.02 51.07
C THR A 78 -40.01 -7.71 51.50
N THR A 79 -40.64 -8.50 50.63
CA THR A 79 -41.86 -9.26 50.95
C THR A 79 -41.66 -10.26 52.09
N LYS A 80 -40.44 -10.78 52.27
CA LYS A 80 -40.10 -11.68 53.40
C LYS A 80 -39.90 -10.92 54.72
N LEU A 81 -39.41 -9.69 54.67
CA LEU A 81 -39.28 -8.81 55.83
C LEU A 81 -40.66 -8.31 56.31
N GLU A 82 -41.53 -7.94 55.38
CA GLU A 82 -42.91 -7.53 55.65
C GLU A 82 -43.68 -8.62 56.39
N LYS A 83 -43.60 -9.88 55.91
CA LYS A 83 -44.20 -11.04 56.58
C LYS A 83 -43.66 -11.31 57.99
N LYS A 84 -42.46 -10.83 58.31
CA LYS A 84 -41.84 -10.93 59.64
C LYS A 84 -42.16 -9.74 60.55
N GLY A 85 -42.98 -8.79 60.10
CA GLY A 85 -43.38 -7.61 60.86
C GLY A 85 -42.33 -6.49 60.88
N TYR A 86 -41.29 -6.56 60.03
CA TYR A 86 -40.34 -5.46 59.85
C TYR A 86 -40.90 -4.49 58.80
N TRP A 87 -41.48 -3.38 59.25
CA TRP A 87 -42.07 -2.33 58.41
C TRP A 87 -41.00 -1.39 57.84
N TYR A 88 -40.21 -1.87 56.88
CA TYR A 88 -39.19 -1.03 56.23
C TYR A 88 -39.75 -0.20 55.05
N GLU A 89 -40.88 -0.63 54.48
CA GLU A 89 -41.42 -0.10 53.22
C GLU A 89 -42.20 1.20 53.38
N SER A 90 -42.87 1.41 54.52
CA SER A 90 -43.65 2.63 54.78
C SER A 90 -42.80 3.85 55.15
N GLU A 91 -41.56 3.68 55.63
CA GLU A 91 -40.74 4.81 56.12
C GLU A 91 -39.86 5.43 55.02
N LEU A 92 -39.37 4.63 54.08
CA LEU A 92 -38.55 5.09 52.94
C LEU A 92 -39.35 5.73 51.81
N ILE A 93 -40.62 5.34 51.64
CA ILE A 93 -41.54 5.91 50.63
C ILE A 93 -42.18 7.21 51.15
N GLN A 94 -42.32 7.35 52.48
CA GLN A 94 -42.85 8.58 53.12
C GLN A 94 -41.89 9.76 53.03
N HIS A 95 -40.58 9.52 53.01
CA HIS A 95 -39.62 10.50 52.52
C HIS A 95 -39.59 10.43 50.99
N GLU A 96 -40.30 11.31 50.28
CA GLU A 96 -40.43 11.43 48.79
C GLU A 96 -39.10 11.48 47.98
N GLN A 97 -37.96 11.24 48.62
CA GLN A 97 -36.62 11.32 48.07
C GLN A 97 -36.31 10.16 47.12
N TYR A 98 -36.82 8.94 47.38
CA TYR A 98 -36.51 7.74 46.59
C TYR A 98 -37.74 7.11 45.94
N ASN A 99 -37.95 7.43 44.66
CA ASN A 99 -38.91 6.73 43.80
C ASN A 99 -38.18 5.66 42.98
N ILE A 100 -38.80 4.49 42.78
CA ILE A 100 -38.28 3.41 41.93
C ILE A 100 -37.84 3.93 40.55
N GLY A 101 -38.56 4.90 39.99
CA GLY A 101 -38.22 5.56 38.74
C GLY A 101 -36.91 6.35 38.80
N LYS A 102 -36.60 7.03 39.91
CA LYS A 102 -35.33 7.78 40.08
C LYS A 102 -34.13 6.84 40.15
N VAL A 103 -34.27 5.70 40.84
CA VAL A 103 -33.22 4.67 40.90
C VAL A 103 -32.97 4.07 39.52
N MET A 104 -34.03 3.82 38.75
CA MET A 104 -33.91 3.34 37.36
C MET A 104 -33.23 4.36 36.45
N ILE A 105 -33.55 5.64 36.56
CA ILE A 105 -32.91 6.71 35.75
C ILE A 105 -31.41 6.80 36.06
N ILE A 106 -31.02 6.83 37.34
CA ILE A 106 -29.60 6.89 37.73
C ILE A 106 -28.84 5.68 37.18
N PHE A 107 -29.41 4.48 37.28
CA PHE A 107 -28.81 3.26 36.73
C PHE A 107 -28.63 3.33 35.20
N MET A 108 -29.64 3.80 34.45
CA MET A 108 -29.55 3.94 32.98
C MET A 108 -28.48 4.96 32.56
N THR A 109 -28.30 6.06 33.30
CA THR A 109 -27.27 7.06 33.00
C THR A 109 -25.85 6.53 33.19
N ILE A 110 -25.61 5.72 34.21
CA ILE A 110 -24.30 5.09 34.46
C ILE A 110 -23.98 4.07 33.36
N LEU A 111 -24.96 3.26 32.95
CA LEU A 111 -24.79 2.23 31.92
C LEU A 111 -24.50 2.84 30.53
N ALA A 112 -25.20 3.92 30.16
CA ALA A 112 -24.92 4.67 28.95
C ALA A 112 -23.51 5.31 28.93
N SER A 113 -23.02 5.76 30.09
CA SER A 113 -21.70 6.39 30.22
C SER A 113 -20.55 5.38 30.00
N ILE A 114 -20.69 4.15 30.51
CA ILE A 114 -19.71 3.07 30.32
C ILE A 114 -19.58 2.68 28.84
N PHE A 115 -20.68 2.70 28.09
CA PHE A 115 -20.70 2.35 26.66
C PHE A 115 -19.90 3.34 25.79
N ASN A 116 -20.02 4.64 26.07
CA ASN A 116 -19.29 5.69 25.34
C ASN A 116 -17.78 5.62 25.58
N LEU A 117 -17.34 5.31 26.80
CA LEU A 117 -15.92 5.23 27.15
C LEU A 117 -15.21 4.03 26.49
N GLY A 118 -15.91 2.91 26.31
CA GLY A 118 -15.38 1.71 25.65
C GLY A 118 -15.07 1.92 24.16
N GLN A 119 -15.91 2.66 23.44
CA GLN A 119 -15.69 2.94 22.02
C GLN A 119 -14.52 3.92 21.78
N ALA A 120 -14.37 4.93 22.65
CA ALA A 120 -13.32 5.94 22.53
C ALA A 120 -11.90 5.34 22.58
N ARG A 121 -11.68 4.31 23.40
CA ARG A 121 -10.38 3.61 23.48
C ARG A 121 -10.06 2.77 22.25
N SER A 122 -11.06 2.33 21.48
CA SER A 122 -10.84 1.57 20.26
C SER A 122 -10.45 2.43 19.05
N ALA A 123 -10.76 3.73 19.09
CA ALA A 123 -10.48 4.68 18.01
C ALA A 123 -9.13 5.41 18.14
N ALA A 124 -8.45 5.28 19.27
CA ALA A 124 -7.13 5.87 19.50
C ALA A 124 -6.05 5.05 18.75
N LEU A 125 -5.98 5.27 17.43
CA LEU A 125 -4.95 4.71 16.56
C LEU A 125 -3.63 5.48 16.77
N PHE A 126 -2.52 4.73 16.84
CA PHE A 126 -1.18 5.26 17.05
C PHE A 126 -0.82 6.38 16.05
N PRO A 127 -0.19 7.48 16.50
CA PRO A 127 0.27 8.53 15.60
C PRO A 127 1.34 7.97 14.65
N SER A 128 1.22 8.30 13.37
CA SER A 128 2.25 7.99 12.37
C SER A 128 3.54 8.73 12.71
N THR A 129 4.66 8.02 12.77
CA THR A 129 6.00 8.57 13.07
C THR A 129 6.64 9.34 11.91
N ILE A 130 5.99 9.42 10.75
CA ILE A 130 6.47 10.22 9.62
C ILE A 130 5.89 11.62 9.76
N ASP A 131 6.77 12.58 10.00
CA ASP A 131 6.42 14.00 10.01
C ASP A 131 6.04 14.43 8.59
N ASN A 132 4.75 14.67 8.36
CA ASN A 132 4.23 15.19 7.10
C ASN A 132 4.07 16.71 7.15
N ASN A 133 4.68 17.41 8.13
CA ASN A 133 4.65 18.86 8.16
C ASN A 133 5.52 19.44 7.02
N LEU A 134 4.85 19.75 5.92
CA LEU A 134 5.42 20.24 4.65
C LEU A 134 6.01 21.65 4.71
N ASP A 135 5.92 22.34 5.86
CA ASP A 135 6.34 23.74 6.01
C ASP A 135 7.75 23.91 6.62
N GLU A 136 8.36 22.84 7.12
CA GLU A 136 9.77 22.84 7.52
C GLU A 136 10.68 22.45 6.35
N GLY A 137 10.98 23.41 5.46
CA GLY A 137 11.88 23.16 4.33
C GLY A 137 12.36 24.42 3.62
N ILE A 138 13.60 24.39 3.13
CA ILE A 138 14.19 25.47 2.32
C ILE A 138 13.59 25.40 0.91
N LYS A 139 12.72 26.35 0.56
CA LYS A 139 12.21 26.52 -0.80
C LYS A 139 13.22 27.33 -1.61
N LYS A 140 13.96 26.67 -2.50
CA LYS A 140 14.93 27.32 -3.40
C LYS A 140 14.28 27.52 -4.78
N SER A 141 14.30 28.74 -5.31
CA SER A 141 13.69 29.09 -6.60
C SER A 141 14.44 28.49 -7.79
N ASP A 142 15.77 28.42 -7.68
CA ASP A 142 16.66 28.00 -8.77
C ASP A 142 17.45 26.77 -8.33
N LEU A 143 16.84 25.60 -8.53
CA LEU A 143 17.47 24.32 -8.24
C LEU A 143 18.24 23.82 -9.47
N ILE A 144 19.57 23.85 -9.38
CA ILE A 144 20.45 23.17 -10.32
C ILE A 144 20.33 21.69 -10.02
N GLY A 145 19.83 20.89 -10.97
CA GLY A 145 19.49 19.46 -10.81
C GLY A 145 20.67 18.50 -10.55
N ASN A 146 21.75 18.95 -9.91
CA ASN A 146 22.87 18.10 -9.53
C ASN A 146 22.50 17.26 -8.30
N ILE A 147 22.69 15.95 -8.38
CA ILE A 147 22.37 15.01 -7.30
C ILE A 147 23.65 14.30 -6.88
N LYS A 148 24.01 14.38 -5.59
CA LYS A 148 25.18 13.72 -5.03
C LYS A 148 24.79 12.80 -3.89
N PHE A 149 25.09 11.51 -4.04
CA PHE A 149 25.05 10.53 -2.96
C PHE A 149 26.44 10.46 -2.33
N SER A 150 26.53 10.51 -1.01
CA SER A 150 27.80 10.47 -0.27
C SER A 150 27.69 9.54 0.92
N ASN A 151 28.35 8.39 0.82
CA ASN A 151 28.44 7.35 1.85
C ASN A 151 27.06 6.90 2.36
N VAL A 152 26.15 6.64 1.43
CA VAL A 152 24.78 6.27 1.77
C VAL A 152 24.69 4.79 2.10
N THR A 153 24.22 4.47 3.30
CA THR A 153 23.91 3.11 3.76
C THR A 153 22.42 2.99 4.03
N PHE A 154 21.84 1.83 3.73
CA PHE A 154 20.41 1.60 3.90
C PHE A 154 20.08 0.16 4.28
N SER A 155 19.20 0.01 5.26
CA SER A 155 18.59 -1.26 5.69
C SER A 155 17.10 -1.05 5.92
N TYR A 156 16.26 -2.04 5.58
CA TYR A 156 14.84 -1.96 5.93
C TYR A 156 14.65 -2.09 7.45
N PRO A 157 13.79 -1.28 8.09
CA PRO A 157 13.55 -1.39 9.54
C PRO A 157 13.07 -2.76 10.00
N SER A 158 12.34 -3.48 9.14
CA SER A 158 11.86 -4.85 9.41
C SER A 158 12.95 -5.91 9.34
N ARG A 159 14.12 -5.58 8.77
CA ARG A 159 15.30 -6.44 8.61
C ARG A 159 16.57 -5.60 8.74
N SER A 160 16.77 -5.03 9.92
CA SER A 160 17.90 -4.13 10.20
C SER A 160 19.26 -4.85 10.19
N ASP A 161 19.24 -6.18 10.29
CA ASP A 161 20.40 -7.08 10.25
C ASP A 161 21.00 -7.24 8.85
N ILE A 162 20.26 -6.88 7.79
CA ILE A 162 20.72 -7.01 6.41
C ILE A 162 20.81 -5.62 5.77
N GLU A 163 22.04 -5.14 5.60
CA GLU A 163 22.32 -3.94 4.81
C GLU A 163 22.10 -4.21 3.32
N ILE A 164 21.27 -3.36 2.70
CA ILE A 164 20.88 -3.47 1.30
C ILE A 164 21.76 -2.57 0.45
N LEU A 165 22.05 -1.37 0.94
CA LEU A 165 23.04 -0.46 0.36
C LEU A 165 24.21 -0.35 1.33
N LYS A 166 25.41 -0.61 0.85
CA LYS A 166 26.65 -0.55 1.61
C LYS A 166 27.46 0.64 1.10
N ILE A 167 27.37 1.77 1.79
CA ILE A 167 28.20 2.97 1.59
C ILE A 167 28.36 3.32 0.10
N ILE A 168 27.26 3.68 -0.56
CA ILE A 168 27.28 4.08 -1.97
C ILE A 168 27.55 5.58 -2.11
N SER A 169 28.41 5.92 -3.07
CA SER A 169 28.77 7.29 -3.40
C SER A 169 28.82 7.44 -4.92
N PHE A 170 27.98 8.31 -5.47
CA PHE A 170 27.98 8.65 -6.90
C PHE A 170 27.40 10.05 -7.12
N ASN A 171 27.70 10.62 -8.28
CA ASN A 171 27.26 11.95 -8.66
C ASN A 171 26.52 11.92 -10.00
N VAL A 172 25.44 12.70 -10.04
CA VAL A 172 24.59 12.94 -11.19
C VAL A 172 24.67 14.41 -11.53
N LYS A 173 25.14 14.71 -12.74
CA LYS A 173 25.15 16.07 -13.25
C LYS A 173 23.74 16.48 -13.68
N GLN A 174 23.53 17.78 -13.78
CA GLN A 174 22.32 18.34 -14.35
C GLN A 174 22.08 17.74 -15.76
N ASP A 175 20.82 17.38 -16.02
CA ASP A 175 20.33 16.84 -17.29
C ASP A 175 20.97 15.50 -17.69
N GLU A 176 21.65 14.84 -16.75
CA GLU A 176 22.23 13.51 -16.93
C GLU A 176 21.20 12.43 -16.59
N THR A 177 21.07 11.43 -17.46
CA THR A 177 20.29 10.21 -17.19
C THR A 177 21.20 9.09 -16.72
N ILE A 178 20.97 8.60 -15.50
CA ILE A 178 21.70 7.47 -14.92
C ILE A 178 20.83 6.23 -14.83
N ALA A 179 21.36 5.10 -15.32
CA ALA A 179 20.74 3.79 -15.14
C ALA A 179 21.41 3.01 -14.00
N LEU A 180 20.64 2.65 -12.96
CA LEU A 180 21.05 1.69 -11.94
C LEU A 180 20.65 0.28 -12.37
N VAL A 181 21.64 -0.61 -12.48
CA VAL A 181 21.47 -2.01 -12.92
C VAL A 181 22.07 -2.94 -11.86
N GLY A 182 21.51 -4.11 -11.64
CA GLY A 182 22.07 -5.07 -10.69
C GLY A 182 21.92 -6.53 -11.09
N SER A 183 22.74 -7.39 -10.49
CA SER A 183 22.74 -8.82 -10.78
C SER A 183 21.47 -9.51 -10.24
N SER A 184 20.42 -9.56 -11.06
CA SER A 184 19.36 -10.58 -11.06
C SER A 184 18.70 -10.93 -9.71
N GLY A 185 18.52 -9.97 -8.81
CA GLY A 185 17.89 -10.18 -7.49
C GLY A 185 16.54 -9.49 -7.29
N SER A 186 15.84 -9.07 -8.35
CA SER A 186 14.52 -8.46 -8.19
C SER A 186 13.55 -9.00 -9.23
N ASP A 187 12.51 -9.67 -8.74
CA ASP A 187 11.31 -10.12 -9.45
C ASP A 187 10.47 -8.95 -10.04
N LYS A 188 11.11 -7.85 -10.47
CA LYS A 188 10.44 -6.63 -10.97
C LYS A 188 9.81 -6.80 -12.35
N SER A 189 10.14 -7.85 -13.10
CA SER A 189 9.51 -8.15 -14.39
C SER A 189 8.08 -8.69 -14.25
N ARG A 190 7.69 -9.21 -13.08
CA ARG A 190 6.36 -9.82 -12.89
C ARG A 190 5.22 -8.79 -12.86
N SER A 191 5.51 -7.52 -12.54
CA SER A 191 4.49 -6.46 -12.50
C SER A 191 4.25 -5.77 -13.85
N THR A 192 5.10 -6.00 -14.86
CA THR A 192 4.97 -5.40 -16.21
C THR A 192 4.74 -6.45 -17.32
N SER A 193 4.75 -7.74 -16.98
CA SER A 193 4.48 -8.83 -17.92
C SER A 193 3.03 -8.88 -18.40
N ALA A 194 2.11 -8.13 -17.76
CA ALA A 194 0.71 -8.00 -18.17
C ALA A 194 0.44 -6.88 -19.19
N LEU A 195 1.43 -6.04 -19.53
CA LEU A 195 1.29 -5.02 -20.56
C LEU A 195 1.60 -5.61 -21.94
N ASP A 196 0.68 -5.40 -22.89
CA ASP A 196 0.88 -5.74 -24.29
C ASP A 196 2.06 -4.93 -24.88
N ASN A 197 2.74 -5.45 -25.91
CA ASN A 197 3.99 -4.87 -26.42
C ASN A 197 3.81 -3.43 -26.94
N GLU A 198 2.65 -3.11 -27.52
CA GLU A 198 2.33 -1.75 -27.98
C GLU A 198 2.18 -0.75 -26.83
N SER A 199 1.49 -1.14 -25.74
CA SER A 199 1.33 -0.30 -24.55
C SER A 199 2.66 -0.03 -23.85
N LYS A 200 3.59 -0.99 -23.90
CA LYS A 200 4.95 -0.82 -23.35
C LYS A 200 5.76 0.22 -24.11
N THR A 201 5.54 0.37 -25.42
CA THR A 201 6.23 1.37 -26.25
C THR A 201 5.74 2.77 -25.91
N ILE A 202 4.41 2.98 -25.84
CA ILE A 202 3.83 4.30 -25.53
C ILE A 202 4.29 4.82 -24.16
N VAL A 203 4.28 3.96 -23.14
CA VAL A 203 4.75 4.34 -21.79
C VAL A 203 6.25 4.65 -21.81
N GLN A 204 7.04 3.93 -22.62
CA GLN A 204 8.47 4.21 -22.75
C GLN A 204 8.71 5.54 -23.45
N ASP A 205 8.03 5.81 -24.57
CA ASP A 205 8.15 7.08 -25.29
C ASP A 205 7.76 8.27 -24.40
N ALA A 206 6.70 8.11 -23.59
CA ALA A 206 6.29 9.12 -22.62
C ALA A 206 7.34 9.34 -21.52
N LEU A 207 7.97 8.27 -21.02
CA LEU A 207 9.06 8.36 -20.04
C LEU A 207 10.32 8.98 -20.65
N ASP A 208 10.63 8.68 -21.90
CA ASP A 208 11.79 9.20 -22.61
C ASP A 208 11.61 10.71 -22.89
N CYS A 209 10.44 11.13 -23.39
CA CYS A 209 10.07 12.54 -23.52
C CYS A 209 10.08 13.25 -22.16
N ALA A 210 9.63 12.59 -21.10
CA ALA A 210 9.69 13.13 -19.75
C ALA A 210 11.13 13.18 -19.20
N SER A 211 12.08 12.42 -19.71
CA SER A 211 13.46 12.46 -19.21
C SER A 211 14.30 13.53 -19.91
N GLN A 212 13.80 14.12 -21.00
CA GLN A 212 14.46 15.22 -21.72
C GLN A 212 14.60 16.45 -20.83
N ASP A 213 15.78 17.07 -20.87
CA ASP A 213 16.15 18.28 -20.12
C ASP A 213 15.89 18.19 -18.61
N ARG A 214 15.97 16.97 -18.06
CA ARG A 214 15.81 16.69 -16.64
C ARG A 214 16.80 15.65 -16.16
N THR A 215 17.42 15.92 -15.01
CA THR A 215 18.22 14.92 -14.31
C THR A 215 17.36 13.72 -13.95
N THR A 216 17.69 12.55 -14.49
CA THR A 216 16.83 11.35 -14.37
C THR A 216 17.62 10.18 -13.80
N ILE A 217 17.11 9.56 -12.74
CA ILE A 217 17.65 8.32 -12.18
C ILE A 217 16.67 7.20 -12.47
N VAL A 218 17.09 6.22 -13.28
CA VAL A 218 16.25 5.09 -13.69
C VAL A 218 16.77 3.80 -13.07
N ILE A 219 15.90 3.06 -12.39
CA ILE A 219 16.18 1.67 -12.01
C ILE A 219 15.81 0.79 -13.20
N ALA A 220 16.82 0.41 -13.98
CA ALA A 220 16.60 -0.13 -15.30
C ALA A 220 16.72 -1.67 -15.33
N HIS A 221 15.74 -2.30 -15.98
CA HIS A 221 15.73 -3.73 -16.28
C HIS A 221 15.59 -4.02 -17.79
N ARG A 222 15.32 -2.99 -18.60
CA ARG A 222 15.17 -3.09 -20.06
C ARG A 222 16.46 -2.65 -20.73
N LEU A 223 16.91 -3.44 -21.71
CA LEU A 223 18.17 -3.17 -22.41
C LEU A 223 18.18 -1.83 -23.14
N SER A 224 17.04 -1.40 -23.73
CA SER A 224 16.93 -0.11 -24.41
C SER A 224 17.18 1.07 -23.46
N THR A 225 16.52 1.06 -22.30
CA THR A 225 16.66 2.09 -21.27
C THR A 225 18.07 2.11 -20.67
N ILE A 226 18.69 0.94 -20.49
CA ILE A 226 20.08 0.84 -20.01
C ILE A 226 21.05 1.39 -21.05
N ARG A 227 20.87 1.04 -22.33
CA ARG A 227 21.77 1.44 -23.42
C ARG A 227 21.78 2.95 -23.67
N ASN A 228 20.64 3.60 -23.53
CA ASN A 228 20.47 5.01 -23.81
C ASN A 228 20.85 5.93 -22.64
N ALA A 229 21.25 5.38 -21.49
CA ALA A 229 21.68 6.19 -20.36
C ALA A 229 23.09 6.77 -20.58
N ASP A 230 23.29 8.02 -20.14
CA ASP A 230 24.58 8.71 -20.21
C ASP A 230 25.64 8.02 -19.33
N LYS A 231 25.19 7.54 -18.16
CA LYS A 231 26.00 6.76 -17.23
C LYS A 231 25.21 5.58 -16.70
N ILE A 232 25.84 4.42 -16.65
CA ILE A 232 25.31 3.19 -16.09
C ILE A 232 26.10 2.90 -14.83
N ILE A 233 25.40 2.62 -13.73
CA ILE A 233 25.98 2.20 -12.46
C ILE A 233 25.53 0.76 -12.21
N VAL A 234 26.49 -0.15 -12.17
CA VAL A 234 26.24 -1.57 -11.93
C VAL A 234 26.48 -1.87 -10.46
N MET A 235 25.43 -2.37 -9.81
CA MET A 235 25.43 -2.69 -8.39
C MET A 235 25.39 -4.20 -8.16
N GLN A 236 26.16 -4.65 -7.17
CA GLN A 236 26.14 -6.03 -6.70
C GLN A 236 26.32 -6.07 -5.19
N LYS A 237 25.47 -6.82 -4.48
CA LYS A 237 25.53 -7.00 -3.02
C LYS A 237 25.58 -5.67 -2.22
N GLY A 238 24.95 -4.63 -2.74
CA GLY A 238 24.86 -3.32 -2.11
C GLY A 238 26.02 -2.36 -2.42
N GLU A 239 26.97 -2.76 -3.26
CA GLU A 239 28.15 -1.96 -3.64
C GLU A 239 28.12 -1.63 -5.14
N ILE A 240 28.78 -0.53 -5.52
CA ILE A 240 29.00 -0.17 -6.93
C ILE A 240 30.23 -0.93 -7.43
N ILE A 241 30.06 -1.75 -8.46
CA ILE A 241 31.12 -2.59 -9.02
C ILE A 241 31.71 -1.97 -10.28
N GLU A 242 30.86 -1.40 -11.14
CA GLU A 242 31.24 -0.80 -12.42
C GLU A 242 30.43 0.46 -12.68
N GLU A 243 31.07 1.44 -13.30
CA GLU A 243 30.42 2.65 -13.79
C GLU A 243 30.96 3.06 -15.16
N GLY A 244 30.11 3.60 -16.01
CA GLY A 244 30.51 4.06 -17.34
C GLY A 244 29.34 4.12 -18.32
N ASN A 245 29.61 4.50 -19.56
CA ASN A 245 28.61 4.40 -20.62
C ASN A 245 28.51 2.97 -21.16
N HIS A 246 27.48 2.71 -21.98
CA HIS A 246 27.23 1.39 -22.55
C HIS A 246 28.45 0.81 -23.29
N GLU A 247 29.11 1.61 -24.12
CA GLU A 247 30.21 1.16 -24.98
C GLU A 247 31.44 0.77 -24.15
N LEU A 248 31.81 1.59 -23.17
CA LEU A 248 32.94 1.34 -22.27
C LEU A 248 32.72 0.07 -21.46
N LEU A 249 31.52 -0.10 -20.89
CA LEU A 249 31.20 -1.28 -20.08
C LEU A 249 31.10 -2.58 -20.91
N MET A 250 30.70 -2.49 -22.18
CA MET A 250 30.72 -3.63 -23.10
C MET A 250 32.16 -4.03 -23.47
N ASN A 251 33.06 -3.07 -23.65
CA ASN A 251 34.47 -3.33 -23.97
C ASN A 251 35.23 -3.94 -22.78
N ASN A 252 34.87 -3.58 -21.55
CA ASN A 252 35.51 -4.12 -20.35
C ASN A 252 35.20 -5.62 -20.11
N GLN A 253 34.20 -6.19 -20.79
CA GLN A 253 33.81 -7.61 -20.71
C GLN A 253 33.60 -8.15 -19.28
N SER A 254 33.22 -7.27 -18.35
CA SER A 254 33.12 -7.59 -16.93
C SER A 254 31.66 -7.92 -16.51
N VAL A 255 31.20 -7.48 -15.33
CA VAL A 255 29.89 -7.81 -14.76
C VAL A 255 28.77 -7.29 -15.66
N TYR A 256 28.86 -6.05 -16.13
CA TYR A 256 27.87 -5.48 -17.03
C TYR A 256 27.68 -6.32 -18.31
N TYR A 257 28.78 -6.63 -18.99
CA TYR A 257 28.79 -7.43 -20.22
C TYR A 257 28.11 -8.79 -20.00
N ASN A 258 28.46 -9.47 -18.90
CA ASN A 258 27.86 -10.74 -18.54
C ASN A 258 26.36 -10.65 -18.25
N LEU A 259 25.87 -9.52 -17.71
CA LEU A 259 24.43 -9.30 -17.50
C LEU A 259 23.68 -9.15 -18.82
N ILE A 260 24.24 -8.44 -19.79
CA ILE A 260 23.62 -8.22 -21.09
C ILE A 260 23.69 -9.44 -22.01
N GLN A 261 24.77 -10.23 -21.94
CA GLN A 261 24.96 -11.41 -22.79
C GLN A 261 24.08 -12.60 -22.38
N LYS A 262 23.72 -12.73 -21.09
CA LYS A 262 22.90 -13.86 -20.58
C LYS A 262 21.56 -14.03 -21.33
N PRO A 263 20.73 -12.99 -21.53
CA PRO A 263 19.52 -13.07 -22.32
C PRO A 263 19.76 -13.54 -23.77
N ILE A 264 20.81 -13.03 -24.42
CA ILE A 264 21.15 -13.33 -25.82
C ILE A 264 21.59 -14.80 -25.96
N LEU A 265 22.40 -15.29 -25.02
CA LEU A 265 22.84 -16.68 -25.00
C LEU A 265 21.67 -17.65 -24.75
N PHE A 266 20.70 -17.25 -23.92
CA PHE A 266 19.50 -18.04 -23.66
C PHE A 266 18.62 -18.18 -24.92
N LEU A 267 18.47 -17.09 -25.68
CA LEU A 267 17.73 -17.11 -26.95
C LEU A 267 18.41 -18.01 -28.00
N LYS A 268 19.74 -17.94 -28.15
CA LYS A 268 20.49 -18.83 -29.06
C LYS A 268 20.33 -20.31 -28.71
N LYS A 269 20.36 -20.66 -27.41
CA LYS A 269 20.14 -22.05 -26.96
C LYS A 269 18.73 -22.57 -27.22
N LYS A 270 17.72 -21.69 -27.24
CA LYS A 270 16.33 -22.07 -27.53
C LYS A 270 16.13 -22.34 -29.02
N ILE A 271 16.67 -21.47 -29.87
CA ILE A 271 16.63 -21.63 -31.34
C ILE A 271 17.35 -22.94 -31.74
N ASN A 272 18.54 -23.21 -31.21
CA ASN A 272 19.30 -24.42 -31.54
C ASN A 272 18.74 -25.73 -30.94
N LYS A 273 17.64 -25.67 -30.17
CA LYS A 273 16.95 -26.87 -29.63
C LYS A 273 15.64 -27.16 -30.37
N GLU A 274 15.19 -26.24 -31.23
CA GLU A 274 13.99 -26.38 -32.06
C GLU A 274 14.34 -26.80 -33.52
N GLU A 275 15.62 -27.01 -33.81
CA GLU A 275 16.16 -27.70 -35.01
C GLU A 275 16.63 -29.11 -34.65
#